data_AF-A0A2D0IPG4-F1
#
_entry.id   AF-A0A2D0IPG4-F1
#
_cell.length_a   1.000
_cell.length_b   1.000
_cell.length_c   1.000
_cell.angle_alpha   90.00
_cell.angle_beta   90.00
_cell.angle_gamma   90.00
#
_symmetry.space_group_name_H-M   'P 1'
#
loop_
_entity.id
_entity.type
_entity.pdbx_description
1 polymer ?
#
loop_
_entity_poly.entity_id
_entity_poly.type
_entity_poly.pdbx_seq_one_letter_code
_entity_poly.pdbx_strand_id
1 'polypeptide(L)'
;MTKKHKVAPALILILLPYIIVIILYFTFKYFLAPDISFANNRGALGGAIASYSGTTIAVLIAALTFVIGLRGRNITKLNHYGYMTSVVIMYSFVFVELGILFFSGILLISNITGIPLPSITIGIAIASFIHICLLLFQLFNFSKKS
;
A
#
# COMPACT_ATOMS: atom_id res chain seq x y z
N MET A 1 -32.88 -10.24 -6.23
CA MET A 1 -32.13 -9.06 -5.76
C MET A 1 -30.65 -9.25 -6.08
N THR A 2 -30.15 -8.60 -7.12
CA THR A 2 -28.73 -8.67 -7.52
C THR A 2 -27.88 -8.02 -6.43
N LYS A 3 -27.17 -8.83 -5.63
CA LYS A 3 -26.14 -8.38 -4.70
C LYS A 3 -25.02 -7.73 -5.52
N LYS A 4 -25.11 -6.42 -5.75
CA LYS A 4 -24.04 -5.65 -6.38
C LYS A 4 -22.84 -5.70 -5.44
N HIS A 5 -21.86 -6.55 -5.73
CA HIS A 5 -20.53 -6.45 -5.16
C HIS A 5 -20.07 -5.01 -5.41
N LYS A 6 -20.01 -4.18 -4.36
CA LYS A 6 -19.58 -2.79 -4.48
C LYS A 6 -18.06 -2.78 -4.59
N VAL A 7 -17.55 -3.09 -5.78
CA VAL A 7 -16.12 -3.03 -6.15
C VAL A 7 -15.66 -1.57 -6.31
N ALA A 8 -16.58 -0.66 -6.66
CA ALA A 8 -16.32 0.76 -6.84
C ALA A 8 -15.61 1.46 -5.66
N PRO A 9 -16.02 1.29 -4.39
CA PRO A 9 -15.30 1.89 -3.26
C PRO A 9 -13.86 1.37 -3.10
N ALA A 10 -13.58 0.11 -3.45
CA ALA A 10 -12.21 -0.43 -3.41
C ALA A 10 -11.34 0.24 -4.46
N LEU A 11 -11.83 0.39 -5.70
CA LEU A 11 -11.11 1.09 -6.77
C LEU A 11 -10.76 2.53 -6.40
N ILE A 12 -11.68 3.27 -5.78
CA ILE A 12 -11.43 4.64 -5.34
C ILE A 12 -10.35 4.68 -4.24
N LEU A 13 -10.43 3.76 -3.26
CA LEU A 13 -9.44 3.65 -2.19
C LEU A 13 -8.05 3.25 -2.70
N ILE A 14 -7.97 2.48 -3.79
CA ILE A 14 -6.72 2.11 -4.47
C ILE A 14 -6.14 3.29 -5.24
N LEU A 15 -6.97 4.02 -6.00
CA LEU A 15 -6.49 5.08 -6.90
C LEU A 15 -6.08 6.35 -6.16
N LEU A 16 -6.75 6.67 -5.05
CA LEU A 16 -6.56 7.94 -4.33
C LEU A 16 -5.11 8.16 -3.85
N PRO A 17 -4.42 7.18 -3.25
CA PRO A 17 -3.01 7.34 -2.84
C PRO A 17 -2.08 7.61 -4.01
N TYR A 18 -2.28 6.95 -5.16
CA TYR A 18 -1.47 7.22 -6.35
C TYR A 18 -1.68 8.64 -6.88
N ILE A 19 -2.90 9.16 -6.87
CA ILE A 19 -3.19 10.54 -7.28
C ILE A 19 -2.45 11.53 -6.36
N ILE A 20 -2.48 11.31 -5.05
CA ILE A 20 -1.76 12.16 -4.08
C ILE A 20 -0.25 12.12 -4.36
N VAL A 21 0.32 10.94 -4.58
CA VAL A 21 1.75 10.78 -4.87
C VAL A 21 2.13 11.43 -6.20
N ILE A 22 1.30 11.33 -7.24
CA ILE A 22 1.53 12.00 -8.52
C ILE A 22 1.58 13.51 -8.30
N ILE A 23 0.62 14.09 -7.58
CA ILE A 23 0.58 15.53 -7.28
C ILE A 23 1.82 15.95 -6.47
N LEU A 24 2.22 15.16 -5.48
CA LEU A 24 3.42 15.42 -4.69
C LEU A 24 4.68 15.36 -5.56
N TYR A 25 4.79 14.36 -6.43
CA TYR A 25 5.92 14.20 -7.34
C TYR A 25 6.08 15.40 -8.28
N PHE A 26 4.98 15.86 -8.88
CA PHE A 26 4.99 17.06 -9.73
C PHE A 26 5.36 18.31 -8.91
N THR A 27 4.80 18.46 -7.70
CA THR A 27 5.14 19.58 -6.81
C THR A 27 6.64 19.60 -6.45
N PHE A 28 7.22 18.46 -6.09
CA PHE A 28 8.64 18.38 -5.76
C PHE A 28 9.56 18.59 -6.96
N LYS A 29 9.21 18.01 -8.10
CA LYS A 29 10.00 18.12 -9.34
C LYS A 29 10.00 19.52 -9.93
N TYR A 30 8.87 20.22 -9.88
CA TYR A 30 8.71 21.52 -10.54
C TYR A 30 8.82 22.74 -9.61
N PHE A 31 8.53 22.60 -8.31
CA PHE A 31 8.44 23.76 -7.41
C PHE A 31 9.42 23.74 -6.23
N LEU A 32 9.68 22.57 -5.60
CA LEU A 32 10.45 22.56 -4.34
C LEU A 32 11.94 22.25 -4.52
N ALA A 33 12.33 21.28 -5.35
CA ALA A 33 13.74 20.90 -5.46
C ALA A 33 14.05 20.04 -6.72
N PRO A 34 14.28 20.68 -7.88
CA PRO A 34 14.53 19.97 -9.14
C PRO A 34 15.81 19.11 -9.14
N ASP A 35 16.77 19.39 -8.25
CA ASP A 35 18.08 18.71 -8.18
C ASP A 35 18.17 17.58 -7.14
N ILE A 36 17.09 17.20 -6.45
CA ILE A 36 17.13 16.07 -5.50
C ILE A 36 17.17 14.76 -6.27
N SER A 37 18.39 14.26 -6.48
CA SER A 37 18.67 12.94 -7.01
C SER A 37 19.05 11.98 -5.88
N PHE A 38 18.24 10.95 -5.67
CA PHE A 38 18.56 9.85 -4.75
C PHE A 38 19.60 8.86 -5.33
N ALA A 39 20.35 9.27 -6.36
CA ALA A 39 21.33 8.40 -7.03
C ALA A 39 22.56 8.09 -6.17
N ASN A 40 22.90 8.94 -5.20
CA ASN A 40 24.16 8.80 -4.43
C ASN A 40 24.06 7.80 -3.26
N ASN A 41 22.85 7.41 -2.83
CA ASN A 41 22.63 6.54 -1.66
C ASN A 41 21.72 5.33 -1.97
N ARG A 42 21.88 4.73 -3.15
CA ARG A 42 21.02 3.62 -3.62
C ARG A 42 21.03 2.40 -2.73
N GLY A 43 22.20 2.01 -2.22
CA GLY A 43 22.32 0.86 -1.33
C GLY A 43 21.56 1.05 -0.02
N ALA A 44 21.74 2.22 0.63
CA ALA A 44 21.03 2.56 1.86
C ALA A 44 19.52 2.68 1.64
N LEU A 45 19.10 3.33 0.55
CA LEU A 45 17.68 3.43 0.18
C LEU A 45 17.08 2.05 -0.11
N GLY A 46 17.76 1.24 -0.91
CA GLY A 46 17.31 -0.10 -1.28
C GLY A 46 17.16 -1.02 -0.07
N GLY A 47 18.13 -1.00 0.84
CA GLY A 47 18.07 -1.73 2.11
C GLY A 47 16.91 -1.27 3.00
N ALA A 48 16.71 0.05 3.14
CA ALA A 48 15.60 0.61 3.90
C ALA A 48 14.24 0.21 3.31
N ILE A 49 14.09 0.27 1.99
CA ILE A 49 12.85 -0.09 1.29
C ILE A 49 12.56 -1.59 1.41
N ALA A 50 13.57 -2.45 1.22
CA ALA A 50 13.41 -3.90 1.38
C ALA A 50 13.03 -4.27 2.82
N SER A 51 13.66 -3.64 3.82
CA SER A 51 13.32 -3.85 5.23
C SER A 51 11.90 -3.37 5.57
N TYR A 52 11.53 -2.18 5.10
CA TYR A 52 10.20 -1.59 5.29
C TYR A 52 9.11 -2.48 4.68
N SER A 53 9.27 -2.87 3.42
CA SER A 53 8.29 -3.69 2.70
C SER A 53 8.17 -5.08 3.32
N GLY A 54 9.29 -5.74 3.63
CA GLY A 54 9.29 -7.06 4.27
C GLY A 54 8.58 -7.06 5.64
N THR A 55 8.90 -6.07 6.48
CA THR A 55 8.24 -5.91 7.79
C THR A 55 6.75 -5.65 7.62
N THR A 56 6.38 -4.81 6.66
CA THR A 56 4.97 -4.44 6.48
C THR A 56 4.14 -5.55 5.86
N ILE A 57 4.73 -6.40 5.01
CA ILE A 57 4.08 -7.63 4.52
C ILE A 57 3.71 -8.53 5.70
N ALA A 58 4.61 -8.72 6.67
CA ALA A 58 4.33 -9.52 7.86
C ALA A 58 3.16 -8.93 8.68
N VAL A 59 3.14 -7.61 8.88
CA VAL A 59 2.03 -6.91 9.54
C VAL A 59 0.72 -7.08 8.77
N LEU A 60 0.75 -6.98 7.44
CA LEU A 60 -0.42 -7.13 6.58
C LEU A 60 -1.01 -8.55 6.65
N ILE A 61 -0.15 -9.58 6.65
CA ILE A 61 -0.57 -10.98 6.82
C ILE A 61 -1.20 -11.19 8.21
N ALA A 62 -0.60 -10.65 9.26
CA ALA A 62 -1.14 -10.72 10.62
C ALA A 62 -2.51 -10.04 10.72
N ALA A 63 -2.65 -8.84 10.14
CA ALA A 63 -3.91 -8.11 10.08
C ALA A 63 -4.98 -8.86 9.26
N LEU A 64 -4.62 -9.45 8.12
CA LEU A 64 -5.54 -10.27 7.33
C LEU A 64 -6.01 -11.50 8.09
N THR A 65 -5.10 -12.16 8.81
CA THR A 65 -5.42 -13.32 9.66
C THR A 65 -6.38 -12.92 10.77
N PHE A 66 -6.17 -11.76 11.40
CA PHE A 66 -7.10 -11.22 12.39
C PHE A 66 -8.49 -10.94 11.78
N VAL A 67 -8.53 -10.31 10.60
CA VAL A 67 -9.77 -10.02 9.87
C VAL A 67 -10.55 -11.31 9.52
N ILE A 68 -9.86 -12.36 9.10
CA ILE A 68 -10.48 -13.67 8.79
C ILE A 68 -10.90 -14.41 10.08
N GLY A 69 -10.09 -14.31 11.14
CA GLY A 69 -10.32 -14.97 12.43
C GLY A 69 -11.44 -14.35 13.26
N LEU A 70 -11.82 -13.09 13.00
CA LEU A 70 -12.98 -12.46 13.60
C LEU A 70 -14.28 -13.19 13.18
N ARG A 71 -14.81 -14.05 14.06
CA ARG A 71 -16.14 -14.67 13.94
C ARG A 71 -17.12 -13.99 14.89
N GLY A 72 -17.63 -12.82 14.50
CA GLY A 72 -18.61 -12.05 15.27
C GLY A 72 -19.84 -11.63 14.47
N ARG A 73 -20.91 -11.22 15.17
CA ARG A 73 -22.23 -10.82 14.62
C ARG A 73 -22.14 -9.69 13.56
N ASN A 74 -21.03 -8.93 13.54
CA ASN A 74 -20.74 -7.88 12.55
C ASN A 74 -20.13 -8.38 11.24
N ILE A 75 -19.36 -9.49 11.26
CA ILE A 75 -18.84 -10.11 10.02
C ILE A 75 -20.01 -10.64 9.18
N THR A 76 -21.07 -11.12 9.84
CA THR A 76 -22.31 -11.53 9.16
C THR A 76 -23.00 -10.35 8.47
N LYS A 77 -23.00 -9.15 9.07
CA LYS A 77 -23.49 -7.92 8.42
C LYS A 77 -22.57 -7.49 7.26
N LEU A 78 -21.25 -7.51 7.43
CA LEU A 78 -20.27 -7.17 6.38
C LEU A 78 -20.34 -8.11 5.16
N ASN A 79 -20.53 -9.42 5.41
CA ASN A 79 -20.82 -10.41 4.37
C ASN A 79 -22.17 -10.15 3.69
N HIS A 80 -23.17 -9.66 4.42
CA HIS A 80 -24.47 -9.32 3.85
C HIS A 80 -24.43 -8.09 2.93
N TYR A 81 -23.55 -7.11 3.22
CA TYR A 81 -23.37 -5.89 2.42
C TYR A 81 -22.32 -6.00 1.30
N GLY A 82 -21.64 -7.15 1.14
CA GLY A 82 -20.63 -7.36 0.09
C GLY A 82 -19.32 -6.58 0.30
N TYR A 83 -19.13 -5.98 1.48
CA TYR A 83 -17.97 -5.15 1.83
C TYR A 83 -16.72 -6.00 2.10
N MET A 84 -16.92 -7.25 2.55
CA MET A 84 -15.83 -8.17 2.87
C MET A 84 -14.96 -8.50 1.63
N THR A 85 -15.58 -8.66 0.46
CA THR A 85 -14.86 -8.85 -0.81
C THR A 85 -13.95 -7.67 -1.12
N SER A 86 -14.44 -6.43 -0.92
CA SER A 86 -13.65 -5.22 -1.14
C SER A 86 -12.47 -5.11 -0.17
N VAL A 87 -12.63 -5.54 1.09
CA VAL A 87 -11.52 -5.60 2.05
C VAL A 87 -10.44 -6.58 1.58
N VAL A 88 -10.83 -7.80 1.20
CA VAL A 88 -9.87 -8.82 0.76
C VAL A 88 -9.12 -8.36 -0.51
N ILE A 89 -9.81 -7.72 -1.45
CA ILE A 89 -9.19 -7.15 -2.66
C ILE A 89 -8.17 -6.09 -2.29
N MET A 90 -8.51 -5.15 -1.39
CA MET A 90 -7.58 -4.11 -0.93
C MET A 90 -6.33 -4.71 -0.27
N TYR A 91 -6.50 -5.68 0.64
CA TYR A 91 -5.37 -6.35 1.29
C TYR A 91 -4.50 -7.09 0.28
N SER A 92 -5.10 -7.79 -0.68
CA SER A 92 -4.36 -8.50 -1.73
C SER A 92 -3.60 -7.54 -2.65
N PHE A 93 -4.20 -6.40 -2.98
CA PHE A 93 -3.56 -5.37 -3.79
C PHE A 93 -2.33 -4.78 -3.08
N VAL A 94 -2.47 -4.39 -1.81
CA VAL A 94 -1.36 -3.84 -1.01
C VAL A 94 -0.26 -4.88 -0.80
N PHE A 95 -0.60 -6.17 -0.70
CA PHE A 95 0.39 -7.24 -0.65
C PHE A 95 1.26 -7.29 -1.91
N VAL A 96 0.64 -7.21 -3.10
CA VAL A 96 1.36 -7.17 -4.38
C VAL A 96 2.21 -5.90 -4.49
N GLU A 97 1.67 -4.75 -4.10
CA GLU A 97 2.36 -3.46 -4.10
C GLU A 97 3.62 -3.51 -3.22
N LEU A 98 3.52 -4.05 -2.01
CA LEU A 98 4.65 -4.23 -1.10
C LEU A 98 5.67 -5.25 -1.63
N GLY A 99 5.21 -6.30 -2.32
CA GLY A 99 6.10 -7.25 -3.00
C GLY A 99 6.93 -6.58 -4.08
N ILE A 100 6.30 -5.74 -4.92
CA ILE A 100 7.00 -4.94 -5.94
C ILE A 100 8.02 -4.00 -5.28
N LEU A 101 7.65 -3.34 -4.19
CA LEU A 101 8.55 -2.50 -3.40
C LEU A 101 9.76 -3.27 -2.86
N PHE A 102 9.53 -4.46 -2.31
CA PHE A 102 10.59 -5.32 -1.78
C PHE A 102 11.63 -5.65 -2.86
N PHE A 103 11.18 -6.13 -4.02
CA PHE A 103 12.08 -6.41 -5.14
C PHE A 103 12.71 -5.14 -5.71
N SER A 104 11.99 -4.02 -5.75
CA SER A 104 12.55 -2.72 -6.15
C SER A 104 13.67 -2.26 -5.21
N GLY A 105 13.54 -2.53 -3.90
CA GLY A 105 14.61 -2.33 -2.92
C GLY A 105 15.85 -3.18 -3.19
N ILE A 106 15.66 -4.46 -3.51
CA ILE A 106 16.77 -5.38 -3.89
C ILE A 106 17.46 -4.91 -5.18
N LEU A 107 16.68 -4.48 -6.19
CA LEU A 107 17.22 -3.98 -7.45
C LEU A 107 18.03 -2.69 -7.26
N LEU A 108 17.65 -1.84 -6.31
CA LEU A 108 18.43 -0.66 -5.93
C LEU A 108 19.79 -1.02 -5.30
N ILE A 109 19.86 -2.09 -4.50
CA ILE A 109 21.12 -2.61 -3.95
C ILE A 109 22.02 -3.18 -5.07
N SER A 110 21.39 -3.78 -6.09
CA SER A 110 22.09 -4.43 -7.22
C SER A 110 22.74 -3.43 -8.21
N ASN A 111 22.69 -2.13 -7.94
CA ASN A 111 23.33 -1.05 -8.72
C ASN A 111 22.97 -1.00 -10.21
N ILE A 112 21.76 -1.42 -10.60
CA ILE A 112 21.29 -1.27 -11.99
C ILE A 112 21.26 0.22 -12.37
N THR A 113 21.95 0.59 -13.44
CA THR A 113 22.01 1.95 -14.00
C THR A 113 21.17 2.02 -15.28
N GLY A 114 20.49 3.15 -15.51
CA GLY A 114 19.71 3.40 -16.73
C GLY A 114 18.24 3.76 -16.53
N ILE A 115 17.66 3.49 -15.34
CA ILE A 115 16.28 3.86 -14.99
C ILE A 115 16.30 4.72 -13.71
N PRO A 116 15.48 5.77 -13.58
CA PRO A 116 15.31 6.55 -12.34
C PRO A 116 14.57 5.75 -11.25
N LEU A 117 15.03 4.52 -11.00
CA LEU A 117 14.47 3.57 -10.05
C LEU A 117 14.36 4.15 -8.63
N PRO A 118 15.34 4.89 -8.08
CA PRO A 118 15.25 5.45 -6.73
C PRO A 118 14.01 6.35 -6.52
N SER A 119 13.74 7.22 -7.49
CA SER A 119 12.63 8.17 -7.41
C SER A 119 11.28 7.47 -7.54
N ILE A 120 11.19 6.47 -8.42
CA ILE A 120 9.98 5.66 -8.61
C ILE A 120 9.69 4.86 -7.33
N THR A 121 10.70 4.21 -6.77
CA THR A 121 10.57 3.39 -5.56
C THR A 121 10.10 4.23 -4.36
N ILE A 122 10.61 5.45 -4.19
CA ILE A 122 10.13 6.36 -3.12
C ILE A 122 8.67 6.75 -3.34
N GLY A 123 8.27 7.04 -4.58
CA GLY A 123 6.88 7.34 -4.91
C GLY A 123 5.94 6.19 -4.52
N ILE A 124 6.29 4.97 -4.92
CA ILE A 124 5.51 3.77 -4.57
C ILE A 124 5.51 3.55 -3.04
N ALA A 125 6.64 3.77 -2.35
CA ALA A 125 6.72 3.63 -0.89
C ALA A 125 5.75 4.58 -0.16
N ILE A 126 5.65 5.83 -0.60
CA ILE A 126 4.70 6.80 -0.04
C ILE A 126 3.25 6.37 -0.32
N ALA A 127 2.95 5.90 -1.53
CA ALA A 127 1.61 5.42 -1.89
C ALA A 127 1.21 4.24 -0.99
N SER A 128 2.10 3.25 -0.87
CA SER A 128 1.92 2.07 -0.02
C SER A 128 1.71 2.45 1.44
N PHE A 129 2.48 3.42 1.96
CA PHE A 129 2.31 3.90 3.33
C PHE A 129 0.89 4.43 3.58
N ILE A 130 0.36 5.24 2.67
CA ILE A 130 -1.02 5.74 2.76
C ILE A 130 -2.02 4.57 2.69
N HIS A 131 -1.83 3.60 1.79
CA HIS A 131 -2.67 2.40 1.73
C HIS A 131 -2.70 1.64 3.07
N ILE A 132 -1.54 1.45 3.70
CA ILE A 132 -1.43 0.78 4.99
C ILE A 132 -2.16 1.57 6.09
N CYS A 133 -2.01 2.90 6.13
CA CYS A 133 -2.76 3.74 7.08
C CYS A 133 -4.27 3.58 6.91
N LEU A 134 -4.78 3.54 5.68
CA LEU A 134 -6.19 3.32 5.39
C LEU A 134 -6.66 1.93 5.86
N LEU A 135 -5.86 0.89 5.61
CA LEU A 135 -6.16 -0.48 6.07
C LEU A 135 -6.19 -0.59 7.60
N LEU A 136 -5.25 0.06 8.30
CA LEU A 136 -5.23 0.10 9.75
C LEU A 136 -6.44 0.84 10.34
N PHE A 137 -6.81 1.98 9.75
CA PHE A 137 -8.02 2.70 10.16
C PHE A 137 -9.28 1.85 9.95
N GLN A 138 -9.35 1.13 8.84
CA GLN A 138 -10.42 0.19 8.55
C GLN A 138 -10.48 -0.96 9.57
N LEU A 139 -9.32 -1.53 9.93
CA LEU A 139 -9.20 -2.57 10.95
C LEU A 139 -9.66 -2.08 12.34
N PHE A 140 -9.22 -0.88 12.73
CA PHE A 140 -9.60 -0.27 14.00
C PHE A 140 -11.12 -0.06 14.09
N ASN A 141 -11.74 0.43 13.01
CA ASN A 141 -13.18 0.59 12.94
C ASN A 141 -13.95 -0.74 13.03
N PHE A 142 -13.37 -1.83 12.54
CA PHE A 142 -13.93 -3.16 12.74
C PHE A 142 -13.82 -3.62 14.19
N SER A 143 -12.71 -3.32 14.87
CA SER A 143 -12.52 -3.66 16.28
C SER A 143 -13.44 -2.87 17.22
N LYS A 144 -13.66 -1.57 16.97
CA LYS A 144 -14.43 -0.68 17.88
C LYS A 144 -15.93 -0.96 17.93
N LYS A 145 -16.48 -1.66 16.93
CA LYS A 145 -17.91 -2.02 16.86
C LYS A 145 -18.20 -3.46 17.24
N SER A 146 -17.17 -4.28 17.50
CA SER A 146 -17.33 -5.68 17.91
C SER A 146 -17.75 -5.82 19.37
#